data_AF-A0A9P9ACZ5-F1
#
_entry.id   AF-A0A9P9ACZ5-F1
#
_cell.length_a   1.000
_cell.length_b   1.000
_cell.length_c   1.000
_cell.angle_alpha   90.00
_cell.angle_beta   90.00
_cell.angle_gamma   90.00
#
_symmetry.space_group_name_H-M   'P 1'
#
loop_
_entity.id
_entity.type
_entity.pdbx_description
1 polymer ?
#
loop_
_entity_poly.entity_id
_entity_poly.type
_entity_poly.pdbx_seq_one_letter_code
_entity_poly.pdbx_strand_id
1 'polypeptide(L)'
;MVYVVAITRTVAIGLLVLPSLLLWYLSLTIAKPHGDPARQWISFLRCALAFMALGTSFFTIVGTLRLSVTGLEMLPYDVWGIVHSVLALLTTLFLLATYIFAFSASVEIAVAISLIRNGPLTPALRALRNLAQALCLVLALLAIISFALYMRVVIGNDVTLGRTVTRLTATMTVMLLVNAILALPFSVFLVTRATYPQDARQPAILLLVSNIFNIIPHAFEVAYLSQYGGFGGPALTYVEPWLKLLSPIVAWWSPFILLAILFALAVKRTNGVWSIQPPMSPIFKYQQYACDAAEQQQQPWYDQSPHRTQHTSPHGYNEPYELQPNTMEWQRPISPARPSIFALAKNYASATTTRLQPRSPSPKDRRGSE
;
A
#
# COMPACT_ATOMS: atom_id res chain seq x y z
N MET A 1 9.30 -38.54 -15.97
CA MET A 1 8.37 -37.76 -15.10
C MET A 1 9.02 -36.49 -14.53
N VAL A 2 10.24 -36.54 -13.97
CA VAL A 2 10.93 -35.36 -13.37
C VAL A 2 11.09 -34.19 -14.35
N TYR A 3 11.50 -34.45 -15.60
CA TYR A 3 11.64 -33.43 -16.64
C TYR A 3 10.32 -32.73 -16.98
N VAL A 4 9.23 -33.49 -17.10
CA VAL A 4 7.90 -32.93 -17.40
C VAL A 4 7.47 -31.98 -16.29
N VAL A 5 7.61 -32.38 -15.02
CA VAL A 5 7.28 -31.51 -13.87
C VAL A 5 8.11 -30.24 -13.85
N ALA A 6 9.41 -30.34 -14.15
CA ALA A 6 10.31 -29.18 -14.20
C ALA A 6 9.99 -28.23 -15.35
N ILE A 7 9.70 -28.75 -16.55
CA ILE A 7 9.27 -27.95 -17.72
C ILE A 7 7.95 -27.25 -17.40
N THR A 8 6.93 -27.98 -16.95
CA THR A 8 5.62 -27.40 -16.63
C THR A 8 5.74 -26.32 -15.56
N ARG A 9 6.58 -26.53 -14.53
CA ARG A 9 6.87 -25.52 -13.51
C ARG A 9 7.52 -24.27 -14.08
N THR A 10 8.55 -24.41 -14.90
CA THR A 10 9.26 -23.28 -15.51
C THR A 10 8.35 -22.51 -16.45
N VAL A 11 7.53 -23.20 -17.26
CA VAL A 11 6.57 -22.57 -18.16
C VAL A 11 5.49 -21.82 -17.37
N ALA A 12 4.92 -22.44 -16.32
CA ALA A 12 3.87 -21.81 -15.51
C ALA A 12 4.34 -20.52 -14.82
N ILE A 13 5.59 -20.46 -14.35
CA ILE A 13 6.18 -19.22 -13.80
C ILE A 13 6.63 -18.28 -14.91
N GLY A 14 7.17 -18.78 -16.01
CA GLY A 14 7.59 -17.98 -17.16
C GLY A 14 6.46 -17.14 -17.74
N LEU A 15 5.22 -17.66 -17.70
CA LEU A 15 4.01 -16.92 -18.06
C LEU A 15 3.76 -15.67 -17.20
N LEU A 16 4.30 -15.61 -15.97
CA LEU A 16 4.20 -14.43 -15.10
C LEU A 16 5.27 -13.36 -15.37
N VAL A 17 6.39 -13.71 -16.01
CA VAL A 17 7.50 -12.77 -16.22
C VAL A 17 7.04 -11.56 -17.03
N LEU A 18 6.37 -11.80 -18.16
CA LEU A 18 5.88 -10.74 -19.04
C LEU A 18 4.86 -9.79 -18.35
N PRO A 19 3.77 -10.28 -17.73
CA PRO A 19 2.83 -9.39 -17.06
C PRO A 19 3.45 -8.70 -15.84
N SER A 20 4.37 -9.32 -15.10
CA SER A 20 5.10 -8.66 -14.01
C SER A 20 5.99 -7.52 -14.52
N LEU A 21 6.74 -7.73 -15.60
CA LEU A 21 7.54 -6.68 -16.24
C LEU A 21 6.67 -5.55 -16.78
N LEU A 22 5.54 -5.88 -17.40
CA LEU A 22 4.59 -4.89 -17.90
C LEU A 22 4.03 -4.03 -16.77
N LEU A 23 3.56 -4.65 -15.67
CA LEU A 23 3.08 -3.93 -14.50
C LEU A 23 4.17 -3.07 -13.88
N TRP A 24 5.40 -3.57 -13.79
CA TRP A 24 6.53 -2.81 -13.31
C TRP A 24 6.80 -1.58 -14.19
N TYR A 25 6.89 -1.75 -15.51
CA TYR A 25 7.11 -0.64 -16.44
C TYR A 25 5.99 0.40 -16.37
N LEU A 26 4.73 -0.04 -16.38
CA LEU A 26 3.57 0.84 -16.22
C LEU A 26 3.56 1.54 -14.84
N SER A 27 4.08 0.92 -13.79
CA SER A 27 4.17 1.57 -12.48
C SER A 27 5.16 2.75 -12.46
N LEU A 28 6.15 2.74 -13.35
CA LEU A 28 7.12 3.85 -13.48
C LEU A 28 6.46 5.09 -14.11
N THR A 29 5.47 4.91 -14.98
CA THR A 29 4.77 6.03 -15.64
C THR A 29 3.81 6.77 -14.71
N ILE A 30 3.46 6.19 -13.56
CA ILE A 30 2.59 6.81 -12.54
C ILE A 30 3.35 7.96 -11.84
N ALA A 31 3.45 9.11 -12.50
CA ALA A 31 4.04 10.31 -11.92
C ALA A 31 3.12 10.91 -10.84
N LYS A 32 3.72 11.51 -9.80
CA LYS A 32 2.96 12.17 -8.75
C LYS A 32 3.52 13.53 -8.35
N PRO A 33 2.63 14.48 -7.99
CA PRO A 33 3.03 15.79 -7.53
C PRO A 33 3.84 15.71 -6.23
N HIS A 34 4.77 16.65 -6.07
CA HIS A 34 5.59 16.78 -4.88
C HIS A 34 4.69 17.07 -3.67
N GLY A 35 4.85 16.30 -2.58
CA GLY A 35 4.09 16.49 -1.34
C GLY A 35 2.86 15.60 -1.13
N ASP A 36 2.49 14.70 -2.07
CA ASP A 36 1.43 13.71 -1.82
C ASP A 36 1.88 12.71 -0.73
N PRO A 37 1.20 12.63 0.42
CA PRO A 37 1.56 11.71 1.52
C PRO A 37 1.61 10.25 1.08
N ALA A 38 0.96 9.93 -0.03
CA ALA A 38 0.93 8.58 -0.55
C ALA A 38 1.84 8.40 -1.78
N ARG A 39 2.87 9.23 -1.89
CA ARG A 39 4.04 8.95 -2.71
C ARG A 39 4.83 7.74 -2.18
N GLN A 40 4.89 7.59 -0.85
CA GLN A 40 5.70 6.57 -0.19
C GLN A 40 5.25 5.13 -0.51
N TRP A 41 3.94 4.83 -0.45
CA TRP A 41 3.46 3.49 -0.79
C TRP A 41 3.67 3.10 -2.25
N ILE A 42 3.62 4.06 -3.19
CA ILE A 42 3.88 3.79 -4.61
C ILE A 42 5.36 3.47 -4.82
N SER A 43 6.27 4.14 -4.11
CA SER A 43 7.69 3.75 -4.12
C SER A 43 7.87 2.31 -3.66
N PHE A 44 7.20 1.90 -2.57
CA PHE A 44 7.24 0.51 -2.11
C PHE A 44 6.61 -0.46 -3.12
N LEU A 45 5.49 -0.10 -3.75
CA LEU A 45 4.87 -0.89 -4.81
C LEU A 45 5.81 -1.09 -6.00
N ARG A 46 6.52 -0.03 -6.44
CA ARG A 46 7.51 -0.10 -7.53
C ARG A 46 8.66 -1.03 -7.17
N CYS A 47 9.18 -0.93 -5.96
CA CYS A 47 10.21 -1.84 -5.47
C CYS A 47 9.70 -3.28 -5.46
N ALA A 48 8.50 -3.53 -4.93
CA ALA A 48 7.90 -4.86 -4.91
C ALA A 48 7.71 -5.44 -6.33
N LEU A 49 7.20 -4.63 -7.27
CA LEU A 49 7.04 -5.03 -8.68
C LEU A 49 8.40 -5.32 -9.34
N ALA A 50 9.43 -4.50 -9.07
CA ALA A 50 10.78 -4.71 -9.60
C ALA A 50 11.36 -6.03 -9.08
N PHE A 51 11.29 -6.28 -7.77
CA PHE A 51 11.79 -7.50 -7.16
C PHE A 51 11.00 -8.74 -7.59
N MET A 52 9.69 -8.61 -7.80
CA MET A 52 8.86 -9.67 -8.35
C MET A 52 9.27 -10.02 -9.79
N ALA A 53 9.44 -9.01 -10.64
CA ALA A 53 9.84 -9.19 -12.04
C ALA A 53 11.25 -9.79 -12.14
N LEU A 54 12.20 -9.32 -11.33
CA LEU A 54 13.54 -9.89 -11.25
C LEU A 54 13.48 -11.33 -10.74
N GLY A 55 12.79 -11.59 -9.63
CA GLY A 55 12.67 -12.91 -9.04
C GLY A 55 12.07 -13.94 -9.98
N THR A 56 10.97 -13.61 -10.67
CA THR A 56 10.35 -14.51 -11.67
C THR A 56 11.27 -14.77 -12.87
N SER A 57 12.01 -13.74 -13.32
CA SER A 57 12.99 -13.86 -14.41
C SER A 57 14.14 -14.78 -14.00
N PHE A 58 14.75 -14.55 -12.84
CA PHE A 58 15.81 -15.40 -12.29
C PHE A 58 15.33 -16.84 -12.12
N PHE A 59 14.13 -17.05 -11.55
CA PHE A 59 13.56 -18.40 -11.43
C PHE A 59 13.49 -19.10 -12.79
N THR A 60 12.97 -18.40 -13.80
CA THR A 60 12.79 -18.97 -15.14
C THR A 60 14.13 -19.30 -15.79
N ILE A 61 15.12 -18.41 -15.67
CA ILE A 61 16.50 -18.63 -16.15
C ILE A 61 17.11 -19.86 -15.47
N VAL A 62 16.99 -19.98 -14.15
CA VAL A 62 17.47 -21.13 -13.37
C VAL A 62 16.80 -22.42 -13.81
N GLY A 63 15.47 -22.40 -13.97
CA GLY A 63 14.69 -23.55 -14.40
C GLY A 63 15.12 -24.03 -15.78
N THR A 64 15.27 -23.11 -16.74
CA THR A 64 15.70 -23.42 -18.10
C THR A 64 17.14 -23.92 -18.13
N LEU A 65 18.08 -23.24 -17.46
CA LEU A 65 19.48 -23.68 -17.36
C LEU A 65 19.59 -25.08 -16.77
N ARG A 66 18.86 -25.37 -15.69
CA ARG A 66 18.84 -26.70 -15.08
C ARG A 66 18.39 -27.77 -16.07
N LEU A 67 17.34 -27.50 -16.84
CA LEU A 67 16.82 -28.43 -17.86
C LEU A 67 17.82 -28.65 -18.99
N SER A 68 18.47 -27.57 -19.47
CA SER A 68 19.47 -27.65 -20.54
C SER A 68 20.71 -28.43 -20.11
N VAL A 69 21.23 -28.18 -18.90
CA VAL A 69 22.45 -28.83 -18.41
C VAL A 69 22.22 -30.31 -18.09
N THR A 70 21.09 -30.65 -17.45
CA THR A 70 20.76 -32.07 -17.19
C THR A 70 20.50 -32.87 -18.46
N GLY A 71 20.09 -32.22 -19.55
CA GLY A 71 19.93 -32.86 -20.85
C GLY A 71 21.22 -33.00 -21.67
N LEU A 72 22.30 -32.28 -21.33
CA LEU A 72 23.50 -32.21 -22.16
C LEU A 72 24.69 -33.03 -21.63
N GLU A 73 24.68 -33.54 -20.39
CA GLU A 73 25.83 -34.24 -19.74
C GLU A 73 27.17 -33.48 -19.79
N MET A 74 27.18 -32.24 -20.28
CA MET A 74 28.39 -31.48 -20.55
C MET A 74 28.64 -30.50 -19.40
N LEU A 75 29.53 -30.90 -18.48
CA LEU A 75 30.42 -30.09 -17.62
C LEU A 75 30.63 -30.77 -16.25
N PRO A 76 31.76 -30.53 -15.55
CA PRO A 76 31.99 -31.07 -14.21
C PRO A 76 30.90 -30.61 -13.25
N TYR A 77 30.28 -31.58 -12.58
CA TYR A 77 29.08 -31.47 -11.76
C TYR A 77 29.15 -30.36 -10.68
N ASP A 78 30.34 -30.09 -10.15
CA ASP A 78 30.53 -29.18 -9.01
C ASP A 78 30.27 -27.70 -9.33
N VAL A 79 30.71 -27.19 -10.48
CA VAL A 79 30.57 -25.75 -10.80
C VAL A 79 29.10 -25.40 -11.06
N TRP A 80 28.37 -26.27 -11.76
CA TRP A 80 26.94 -26.08 -12.01
C TRP A 80 26.09 -26.19 -10.74
N GLY A 81 26.45 -27.11 -9.83
CA GLY A 81 25.79 -27.24 -8.54
C GLY A 81 25.84 -25.93 -7.75
N ILE A 82 27.01 -25.28 -7.73
CA ILE A 82 27.21 -23.98 -7.06
C ILE A 82 26.38 -22.89 -7.76
N VAL A 83 26.49 -22.73 -9.08
CA VAL A 83 25.75 -21.70 -9.84
C VAL A 83 24.24 -21.87 -9.64
N HIS A 84 23.72 -23.10 -9.76
CA HIS A 84 22.31 -23.39 -9.55
C HIS A 84 21.85 -23.00 -8.13
N SER A 85 22.65 -23.34 -7.12
CA SER A 85 22.35 -23.04 -5.72
C SER A 85 22.34 -21.53 -5.45
N VAL A 86 23.30 -20.79 -6.00
CA VAL A 86 23.37 -19.32 -5.85
C VAL A 86 22.18 -18.64 -6.51
N LEU A 87 21.82 -19.00 -7.74
CA LEU A 87 20.68 -18.37 -8.40
C LEU A 87 19.33 -18.77 -7.76
N ALA A 88 19.19 -20.01 -7.28
CA ALA A 88 18.01 -20.42 -6.51
C ALA A 88 17.88 -19.62 -5.21
N LEU A 89 18.99 -19.35 -4.53
CA LEU A 89 19.04 -18.50 -3.33
C LEU A 89 18.65 -17.05 -3.64
N LEU A 90 19.20 -16.46 -4.70
CA LEU A 90 18.83 -15.11 -5.15
C LEU A 90 17.33 -15.00 -5.45
N THR A 91 16.77 -16.03 -6.07
CA THR A 91 15.34 -16.09 -6.36
C THR A 91 14.49 -16.03 -5.08
N THR A 92 14.86 -16.79 -4.05
CA THR A 92 14.20 -16.76 -2.74
C THR A 92 14.35 -15.40 -2.06
N LEU A 93 15.52 -14.77 -2.15
CA LEU A 93 15.77 -13.43 -1.59
C LEU A 93 14.89 -12.37 -2.26
N PHE A 94 14.76 -12.40 -3.59
CA PHE A 94 13.89 -11.48 -4.33
C PHE A 94 12.41 -11.68 -4.01
N LEU A 95 11.99 -12.93 -3.84
CA LEU A 95 10.62 -13.23 -3.42
C LEU A 95 10.34 -12.69 -2.00
N LEU A 96 11.28 -12.88 -1.07
CA LEU A 96 11.17 -12.36 0.29
C LEU A 96 11.13 -10.82 0.32
N ALA A 97 12.01 -10.17 -0.45
CA ALA A 97 11.99 -8.71 -0.62
C ALA A 97 10.64 -8.23 -1.18
N THR A 98 10.09 -8.95 -2.16
CA THR A 98 8.77 -8.68 -2.73
C THR A 98 7.69 -8.67 -1.64
N TYR A 99 7.65 -9.68 -0.77
CA TYR A 99 6.70 -9.75 0.34
C TYR A 99 6.87 -8.60 1.35
N ILE A 100 8.11 -8.26 1.71
CA ILE A 100 8.40 -7.17 2.65
C ILE A 100 7.89 -5.84 2.07
N PHE A 101 8.21 -5.53 0.81
CA PHE A 101 7.77 -4.30 0.17
C PHE A 101 6.27 -4.26 -0.09
N ALA A 102 5.66 -5.39 -0.46
CA ALA A 102 4.21 -5.53 -0.59
C ALA A 102 3.48 -5.23 0.71
N PHE A 103 3.98 -5.77 1.83
CA PHE A 103 3.43 -5.50 3.17
C PHE A 103 3.61 -4.03 3.56
N SER A 104 4.80 -3.45 3.36
CA SER A 104 5.02 -2.02 3.59
C SER A 104 4.08 -1.14 2.75
N ALA A 105 3.89 -1.46 1.46
CA ALA A 105 2.94 -0.76 0.61
C ALA A 105 1.50 -0.86 1.14
N SER A 106 1.10 -2.04 1.61
CA SER A 106 -0.23 -2.30 2.16
C SER A 106 -0.50 -1.49 3.44
N VAL A 107 0.48 -1.43 4.35
CA VAL A 107 0.41 -0.62 5.58
C VAL A 107 0.30 0.87 5.25
N GLU A 108 1.10 1.36 4.31
CA GLU A 108 1.07 2.78 3.92
C GLU A 108 -0.24 3.16 3.21
N ILE A 109 -0.80 2.27 2.38
CA ILE A 109 -2.14 2.46 1.81
C ILE A 109 -3.17 2.54 2.93
N ALA A 110 -3.10 1.63 3.90
CA ALA A 110 -4.02 1.57 5.02
C ALA A 110 -3.98 2.85 5.89
N VAL A 111 -2.77 3.37 6.15
CA VAL A 111 -2.55 4.68 6.78
C VAL A 111 -3.16 5.80 5.96
N ALA A 112 -2.94 5.78 4.64
CA ALA A 112 -3.44 6.81 3.75
C ALA A 112 -4.99 6.79 3.68
N ILE A 113 -5.64 5.63 3.68
CA ILE A 113 -7.11 5.50 3.78
C ILE A 113 -7.60 6.14 5.08
N SER A 114 -6.88 5.89 6.19
CA SER A 114 -7.25 6.47 7.49
C SER A 114 -7.10 7.99 7.53
N LEU A 115 -6.06 8.54 6.90
CA LEU A 115 -5.80 9.98 6.78
C LEU A 115 -6.93 10.70 6.03
N ILE A 116 -7.37 10.15 4.90
CA ILE A 116 -8.49 10.73 4.12
C ILE A 116 -9.75 10.86 4.99
N ARG A 117 -9.97 9.90 5.90
CA ARG A 117 -11.20 9.81 6.66
C ARG A 117 -11.18 10.60 7.96
N ASN A 118 -10.14 10.42 8.77
CA ASN A 118 -10.08 10.94 10.13
C ASN A 118 -9.28 12.26 10.21
N GLY A 119 -8.70 12.73 9.10
CA GLY A 119 -7.79 13.86 9.09
C GLY A 119 -6.44 13.49 9.71
N PRO A 120 -5.98 14.17 10.77
CA PRO A 120 -4.67 13.91 11.34
C PRO A 120 -4.54 12.48 11.91
N LEU A 121 -3.34 11.92 11.74
CA LEU A 121 -2.98 10.60 12.25
C LEU A 121 -3.12 10.51 13.77
N THR A 122 -3.99 9.61 14.25
CA THR A 122 -4.06 9.27 15.67
C THR A 122 -2.73 8.69 16.15
N PRO A 123 -2.34 8.91 17.42
CA PRO A 123 -1.06 8.40 17.95
C PRO A 123 -0.96 6.88 17.85
N ALA A 124 -2.07 6.17 18.07
CA ALA A 124 -2.15 4.72 17.92
C ALA A 124 -1.82 4.25 16.49
N LEU A 125 -2.31 4.95 15.47
CA LEU A 125 -2.03 4.59 14.08
C LEU A 125 -0.58 4.90 13.68
N ARG A 126 0.01 5.96 14.22
CA ARG A 126 1.45 6.23 14.04
C ARG A 126 2.31 5.14 14.68
N ALA A 127 1.96 4.72 15.90
CA ALA A 127 2.64 3.63 16.57
C ALA A 127 2.55 2.32 15.78
N LEU A 128 1.36 1.98 15.28
CA LEU A 128 1.15 0.79 14.44
C LEU A 128 1.97 0.85 13.15
N ARG A 129 2.00 2.00 12.47
CA ARG A 129 2.81 2.22 11.27
C ARG A 129 4.29 2.00 11.55
N ASN A 130 4.82 2.62 12.60
CA ASN A 130 6.23 2.52 12.98
C ASN A 130 6.58 1.07 13.38
N LEU A 131 5.70 0.39 14.10
CA LEU A 131 5.88 -1.01 14.48
C LEU A 131 5.91 -1.92 13.25
N ALA A 132 5.01 -1.72 12.30
CA ALA A 132 4.99 -2.46 11.05
C ALA A 132 6.27 -2.22 10.20
N GLN A 133 6.76 -0.99 10.13
CA GLN A 133 8.01 -0.67 9.45
C GLN A 133 9.24 -1.27 10.17
N ALA A 134 9.28 -1.22 11.50
CA ALA A 134 10.34 -1.85 12.28
C ALA A 134 10.36 -3.37 12.05
N LEU A 135 9.19 -4.00 11.96
CA LEU A 135 9.05 -5.42 11.67
C LEU A 135 9.52 -5.77 10.25
N CYS A 136 9.22 -4.94 9.24
CA CYS A 136 9.80 -5.09 7.90
C CYS A 136 11.32 -5.03 7.92
N LEU A 137 11.90 -4.11 8.69
CA LEU A 137 13.34 -3.95 8.81
C LEU A 137 13.98 -5.18 9.48
N VAL A 138 13.36 -5.71 10.54
CA VAL A 138 13.79 -6.96 11.19
C VAL A 138 13.75 -8.12 10.19
N LEU A 139 12.66 -8.28 9.44
CA LEU A 139 12.55 -9.32 8.42
C LEU A 139 13.60 -9.16 7.30
N ALA A 140 13.88 -7.94 6.86
CA ALA A 140 14.91 -7.67 5.86
C ALA A 140 16.31 -8.02 6.38
N LEU A 141 16.62 -7.69 7.64
CA LEU A 141 17.90 -8.08 8.26
C LEU A 141 18.02 -9.60 8.39
N LEU A 142 16.97 -10.28 8.85
CA LEU A 142 16.94 -11.74 8.92
C LEU A 142 17.11 -12.38 7.53
N ALA A 143 16.51 -11.80 6.49
CA ALA A 143 16.68 -12.24 5.11
C ALA A 143 18.15 -12.19 4.66
N ILE A 144 18.82 -11.06 4.92
CA ILE A 144 20.23 -10.84 4.57
C ILE A 144 21.13 -11.79 5.35
N ILE A 145 20.89 -11.96 6.66
CA ILE A 145 21.64 -12.90 7.51
C ILE A 145 21.46 -14.34 7.01
N SER A 146 20.22 -14.74 6.71
CA SER A 146 19.92 -16.06 6.18
C SER A 146 20.60 -16.31 4.83
N PHE A 147 20.61 -15.31 3.95
CA PHE A 147 21.32 -15.37 2.68
C PHE A 147 22.84 -15.55 2.88
N ALA A 148 23.45 -14.74 3.75
CA ALA A 148 24.88 -14.82 4.03
C ALA A 148 25.28 -16.18 4.63
N LEU A 149 24.49 -16.70 5.57
CA LEU A 149 24.71 -18.03 6.14
C LEU A 149 24.55 -19.13 5.09
N TYR A 150 23.55 -19.05 4.21
CA TYR A 150 23.35 -20.02 3.14
C TYR A 150 24.53 -20.02 2.16
N MET A 151 25.03 -18.85 1.76
CA MET A 151 26.21 -18.75 0.90
C MET A 151 27.44 -19.42 1.55
N ARG A 152 27.58 -19.28 2.87
CA ARG A 152 28.64 -19.98 3.63
C ARG A 152 28.45 -21.49 3.62
N VAL A 153 27.22 -22.00 3.67
CA VAL A 153 26.94 -23.45 3.57
C VAL A 153 27.30 -23.98 2.19
N VAL A 154 26.88 -23.29 1.13
CA VAL A 154 27.10 -23.72 -0.26
C VAL A 154 28.58 -23.70 -0.63
N ILE A 155 29.33 -22.68 -0.21
CA ILE A 155 30.75 -22.54 -0.54
C ILE A 155 31.63 -23.35 0.42
N GLY A 156 31.28 -23.37 1.71
CA GLY A 156 32.09 -23.97 2.77
C GLY A 156 31.76 -25.42 3.10
N ASN A 157 30.73 -26.02 2.49
CA ASN A 157 30.26 -27.39 2.75
C ASN A 157 29.98 -27.71 4.23
N ASP A 158 29.55 -26.71 5.02
CA ASP A 158 29.26 -26.88 6.45
C ASP A 158 27.84 -27.39 6.69
N VAL A 159 27.71 -28.71 6.88
CA VAL A 159 26.44 -29.42 7.10
C VAL A 159 25.76 -28.98 8.41
N THR A 160 26.53 -28.59 9.42
CA THR A 160 25.97 -28.17 10.72
C THR A 160 25.24 -26.83 10.59
N LEU A 161 25.81 -25.92 9.80
CA LEU A 161 25.24 -24.62 9.48
C LEU A 161 23.94 -24.76 8.66
N GLY A 162 23.84 -25.80 7.82
CA GLY A 162 22.65 -26.06 7.00
C GLY A 162 21.36 -26.21 7.82
N ARG A 163 21.42 -26.89 8.98
CA ARG A 163 20.25 -27.00 9.88
C ARG A 163 19.82 -25.65 10.44
N THR A 164 20.78 -24.80 10.80
CA THR A 164 20.51 -23.45 11.32
C THR A 164 19.82 -22.60 10.27
N VAL A 165 20.24 -22.69 9.01
CA VAL A 165 19.63 -21.93 7.91
C VAL A 165 18.20 -22.39 7.62
N THR A 166 17.93 -23.69 7.63
CA THR A 166 16.56 -24.21 7.47
C THR A 166 15.63 -23.72 8.58
N ARG A 167 16.10 -23.75 9.84
CA ARG A 167 15.33 -23.23 10.98
C ARG A 167 15.06 -21.74 10.84
N LEU A 168 16.06 -20.95 10.47
CA LEU A 168 15.92 -19.51 10.26
C LEU A 168 14.91 -19.20 9.13
N THR A 169 14.94 -19.97 8.04
CA THR A 169 14.00 -19.84 6.92
C THR A 169 12.56 -20.14 7.35
N ALA A 170 12.38 -21.21 8.14
CA ALA A 170 11.07 -21.53 8.70
C ALA A 170 10.57 -20.45 9.65
N THR A 171 11.43 -19.93 10.54
CA THR A 171 11.07 -18.82 11.44
C THR A 171 10.64 -17.58 10.68
N MET A 172 11.38 -17.18 9.63
CA MET A 172 10.99 -16.05 8.78
C MET A 172 9.62 -16.26 8.12
N THR A 173 9.36 -17.48 7.63
CA THR A 173 8.08 -17.84 7.00
C THR A 173 6.92 -17.75 8.00
N VAL A 174 7.13 -18.25 9.22
CA VAL A 174 6.14 -18.12 10.31
C VAL A 174 5.91 -16.65 10.67
N MET A 175 6.95 -15.82 10.75
CA MET A 175 6.79 -14.39 11.01
C MET A 175 5.98 -13.69 9.90
N LEU A 176 6.22 -14.03 8.63
CA LEU A 176 5.41 -13.50 7.51
C LEU A 176 3.94 -13.91 7.62
N LEU A 177 3.67 -15.17 7.99
CA LEU A 177 2.31 -15.65 8.21
C LEU A 177 1.62 -14.88 9.35
N VAL A 178 2.30 -14.74 10.49
CA VAL A 178 1.79 -13.96 11.63
C VAL A 178 1.49 -12.53 11.21
N ASN A 179 2.37 -11.89 10.44
CA ASN A 179 2.16 -10.53 9.95
C ASN A 179 0.95 -10.42 9.01
N ALA A 180 0.78 -11.40 8.11
CA ALA A 180 -0.37 -11.45 7.21
C ALA A 180 -1.68 -11.62 8.00
N ILE A 181 -1.69 -12.45 9.05
CA ILE A 181 -2.84 -12.62 9.95
C ILE A 181 -3.13 -11.33 10.73
N LEU A 182 -2.11 -10.66 11.27
CA LEU A 182 -2.28 -9.41 12.02
C LEU A 182 -2.77 -8.25 11.13
N ALA A 183 -2.46 -8.26 9.83
CA ALA A 183 -2.96 -7.27 8.88
C ALA A 183 -4.46 -7.42 8.55
N LEU A 184 -5.05 -8.61 8.75
CA LEU A 184 -6.46 -8.86 8.45
C LEU A 184 -7.42 -8.05 9.34
N PRO A 185 -7.35 -8.11 10.69
CA PRO A 185 -8.23 -7.32 11.56
C PRO A 185 -8.17 -5.83 11.23
N PHE A 186 -6.99 -5.31 10.90
CA PHE A 186 -6.83 -3.92 10.52
C PHE A 186 -7.53 -3.58 9.21
N SER A 187 -7.47 -4.47 8.23
CA SER A 187 -8.16 -4.31 6.94
C SER A 187 -9.68 -4.40 7.10
N VAL A 188 -10.17 -5.33 7.91
CA VAL A 188 -11.59 -5.46 8.26
C VAL A 188 -12.08 -4.21 8.99
N PHE A 189 -11.29 -3.70 9.94
CA PHE A 189 -11.55 -2.45 10.63
C PHE A 189 -11.66 -1.28 9.65
N LEU A 190 -10.76 -1.18 8.66
CA LEU A 190 -10.85 -0.14 7.64
C LEU A 190 -12.09 -0.27 6.76
N VAL A 191 -12.47 -1.49 6.35
CA VAL A 191 -13.68 -1.72 5.54
C VAL A 191 -14.96 -1.38 6.29
N THR A 192 -15.08 -1.84 7.54
CA THR A 192 -16.25 -1.54 8.40
C THR A 192 -16.41 -0.05 8.64
N ARG A 193 -15.27 0.65 8.76
CA ARG A 193 -15.21 2.10 8.90
C ARG A 193 -15.42 2.84 7.58
N ALA A 194 -15.12 2.28 6.41
CA ALA A 194 -15.27 2.95 5.12
C ALA A 194 -16.73 3.04 4.61
N THR A 195 -17.73 3.08 5.49
CA THR A 195 -19.16 3.12 5.13
C THR A 195 -19.56 4.41 4.42
N TYR A 196 -18.90 5.54 4.75
CA TYR A 196 -19.06 6.86 4.14
C TYR A 196 -17.72 7.61 4.26
N PRO A 197 -17.17 8.24 3.21
CA PRO A 197 -17.62 8.38 1.81
C PRO A 197 -17.41 7.12 0.94
N GLN A 198 -18.22 6.96 -0.13
CA GLN A 198 -18.17 5.78 -1.03
C GLN A 198 -16.79 5.58 -1.70
N ASP A 199 -16.05 6.66 -1.91
CA ASP A 199 -14.75 6.65 -2.60
C ASP A 199 -13.65 5.91 -1.82
N ALA A 200 -13.75 5.86 -0.49
CA ALA A 200 -12.80 5.15 0.37
C ALA A 200 -13.15 3.66 0.56
N ARG A 201 -14.37 3.24 0.17
CA ARG A 201 -14.84 1.87 0.37
C ARG A 201 -14.19 0.87 -0.57
N GLN A 202 -14.13 1.19 -1.87
CA GLN A 202 -13.46 0.33 -2.86
C GLN A 202 -11.99 0.05 -2.52
N PRO A 203 -11.15 1.06 -2.18
CA PRO A 203 -9.76 0.78 -1.83
C PRO A 203 -9.60 -0.03 -0.55
N ALA A 204 -10.47 0.16 0.45
CA ALA A 204 -10.47 -0.66 1.65
C ALA A 204 -10.82 -2.14 1.35
N ILE A 205 -11.82 -2.37 0.49
CA ILE A 205 -12.20 -3.74 0.07
C ILE A 205 -11.06 -4.40 -0.69
N LEU A 206 -10.43 -3.69 -1.62
CA LEU A 206 -9.30 -4.22 -2.39
C LEU A 206 -8.09 -4.52 -1.50
N LEU A 207 -7.82 -3.69 -0.49
CA LEU A 207 -6.79 -3.97 0.53
C LEU A 207 -7.12 -5.22 1.36
N LEU A 208 -8.38 -5.40 1.75
CA LEU A 208 -8.82 -6.61 2.46
C LEU A 208 -8.61 -7.86 1.61
N VAL A 209 -9.05 -7.83 0.34
CA VAL A 209 -8.86 -8.94 -0.61
C VAL A 209 -7.37 -9.23 -0.78
N SER A 210 -6.54 -8.20 -0.95
CA SER A 210 -5.07 -8.31 -1.02
C SER A 210 -4.48 -9.03 0.20
N ASN A 211 -4.90 -8.67 1.41
CA ASN A 211 -4.39 -9.31 2.63
C ASN A 211 -4.87 -10.76 2.80
N ILE A 212 -6.07 -11.11 2.30
CA ILE A 212 -6.52 -12.50 2.25
C ILE A 212 -5.62 -13.32 1.31
N PHE A 213 -5.34 -12.81 0.11
CA PHE A 213 -4.43 -13.49 -0.82
C PHE A 213 -3.04 -13.66 -0.24
N ASN A 214 -2.54 -12.66 0.52
CA ASN A 214 -1.21 -12.71 1.13
C ASN A 214 -1.05 -13.83 2.18
N ILE A 215 -2.14 -14.32 2.79
CA ILE A 215 -2.06 -15.42 3.78
C ILE A 215 -1.80 -16.77 3.11
N ILE A 216 -2.42 -17.01 1.96
CA ILE A 216 -2.37 -18.29 1.25
C ILE A 216 -0.93 -18.79 1.04
N PRO A 217 0.02 -17.99 0.48
CA PRO A 217 1.37 -18.48 0.22
C PRO A 217 2.14 -18.77 1.51
N HIS A 218 1.98 -17.95 2.54
CA HIS A 218 2.67 -18.17 3.81
C HIS A 218 2.10 -19.37 4.57
N ALA A 219 0.78 -19.57 4.54
CA ALA A 219 0.15 -20.74 5.13
C ALA A 219 0.59 -22.03 4.43
N PHE A 220 0.64 -21.99 3.09
CA PHE A 220 1.15 -23.11 2.29
C PHE A 220 2.63 -23.40 2.59
N GLU A 221 3.49 -22.39 2.64
CA GLU A 221 4.92 -22.56 2.93
C GLU A 221 5.16 -23.07 4.36
N VAL A 222 4.43 -22.58 5.37
CA VAL A 222 4.53 -23.12 6.74
C VAL A 222 4.09 -24.58 6.79
N ALA A 223 2.97 -24.94 6.13
CA ALA A 223 2.52 -26.31 6.03
C ALA A 223 3.56 -27.19 5.32
N TYR A 224 4.12 -26.71 4.21
CA TYR A 224 5.16 -27.40 3.46
C TYR A 224 6.43 -27.62 4.29
N LEU A 225 6.94 -26.58 4.95
CA LEU A 225 8.15 -26.66 5.78
C LEU A 225 7.94 -27.51 7.04
N SER A 226 6.74 -27.51 7.62
CA SER A 226 6.44 -28.37 8.77
C SER A 226 6.48 -29.86 8.44
N GLN A 227 5.98 -30.25 7.26
CA GLN A 227 5.95 -31.66 6.83
C GLN A 227 7.25 -32.12 6.17
N TYR A 228 7.85 -31.28 5.31
CA TYR A 228 8.97 -31.65 4.45
C TYR A 228 10.29 -30.95 4.80
N GLY A 229 10.25 -29.87 5.58
CA GLY A 229 11.42 -29.10 5.98
C GLY A 229 12.11 -29.59 7.26
N GLY A 230 11.56 -30.61 7.93
CA GLY A 230 12.15 -31.16 9.16
C GLY A 230 12.08 -30.22 10.36
N PHE A 231 11.05 -29.36 10.42
CA PHE A 231 10.90 -28.34 11.46
C PHE A 231 10.63 -28.92 12.86
N GLY A 232 9.94 -30.07 12.96
CA GLY A 232 9.58 -30.72 14.22
C GLY A 232 9.97 -32.20 14.36
N GLY A 233 10.75 -32.73 13.41
CA GLY A 233 11.06 -34.17 13.36
C GLY A 233 11.77 -34.57 12.05
N PRO A 234 11.98 -35.88 11.81
CA PRO A 234 12.54 -36.35 10.54
C PRO A 234 11.63 -35.92 9.38
N ALA A 235 12.22 -35.24 8.40
CA ALA A 235 11.52 -34.81 7.20
C ALA A 235 11.00 -36.02 6.42
N LEU A 236 9.78 -35.94 5.90
CA LEU A 236 9.31 -36.91 4.92
C LEU A 236 10.21 -36.84 3.69
N THR A 237 10.86 -37.95 3.37
CA THR A 237 11.81 -38.06 2.25
C THR A 237 11.12 -38.01 0.89
N TYR A 238 9.82 -38.30 0.85
CA TYR A 238 9.02 -38.29 -0.38
C TYR A 238 8.10 -37.07 -0.42
N VAL A 239 8.45 -36.09 -1.25
CA VAL A 239 7.58 -34.97 -1.62
C VAL A 239 6.79 -35.35 -2.86
N GLU A 240 5.46 -35.33 -2.77
CA GLU A 240 4.59 -35.68 -3.88
C GLU A 240 4.85 -34.78 -5.12
N PRO A 241 4.86 -35.33 -6.34
CA PRO A 241 5.21 -34.57 -7.55
C PRO A 241 4.33 -33.34 -7.80
N TRP A 242 3.04 -33.39 -7.46
CA TRP A 242 2.12 -32.28 -7.64
C TRP A 242 2.40 -31.11 -6.67
N LEU A 243 2.91 -31.38 -5.46
CA LEU A 243 3.32 -30.33 -4.52
C LEU A 243 4.50 -29.51 -5.05
N LYS A 244 5.42 -30.17 -5.79
CA LYS A 244 6.54 -29.49 -6.47
C LYS A 244 6.07 -28.57 -7.58
N LEU A 245 4.90 -28.84 -8.17
CA LEU A 245 4.24 -27.97 -9.14
C LEU A 245 3.44 -26.86 -8.45
N LEU A 246 2.79 -27.15 -7.33
CA LEU A 246 1.90 -26.20 -6.66
C LEU A 246 2.66 -25.12 -5.87
N SER A 247 3.71 -25.48 -5.13
CA SER A 247 4.56 -24.55 -4.36
C SER A 247 4.96 -23.29 -5.14
N PRO A 248 5.61 -23.40 -6.31
CA PRO A 248 5.95 -22.23 -7.12
C PRO A 248 4.72 -21.43 -7.55
N ILE A 249 3.65 -22.09 -8.00
CA ILE A 249 2.44 -21.38 -8.47
C ILE A 249 1.88 -20.54 -7.32
N VAL A 250 1.70 -21.14 -6.15
CA VAL A 250 1.19 -20.44 -4.96
C VAL A 250 2.14 -19.30 -4.54
N ALA A 251 3.45 -19.56 -4.53
CA ALA A 251 4.47 -18.60 -4.12
C ALA A 251 4.57 -17.38 -5.04
N TRP A 252 4.27 -17.50 -6.34
CA TRP A 252 4.38 -16.39 -7.29
C TRP A 252 3.01 -15.80 -7.67
N TRP A 253 1.96 -16.60 -7.78
CA TRP A 253 0.63 -16.10 -8.18
C TRP A 253 0.00 -15.22 -7.11
N SER A 254 0.11 -15.60 -5.84
CA SER A 254 -0.44 -14.78 -4.76
C SER A 254 0.17 -13.36 -4.71
N PRO A 255 1.51 -13.19 -4.65
CA PRO A 255 2.09 -11.85 -4.68
C PRO A 255 1.84 -11.14 -6.01
N PHE A 256 1.73 -11.85 -7.13
CA PHE A 256 1.33 -11.25 -8.41
C PHE A 256 -0.07 -10.63 -8.34
N ILE A 257 -1.07 -11.39 -7.86
CA ILE A 257 -2.45 -10.91 -7.71
C ILE A 257 -2.50 -9.73 -6.73
N LEU A 258 -1.80 -9.84 -5.61
CA LEU A 258 -1.65 -8.74 -4.65
C LEU A 258 -1.11 -7.49 -5.33
N LEU A 259 0.00 -7.59 -6.06
CA LEU A 259 0.63 -6.45 -6.72
C LEU A 259 -0.24 -5.89 -7.85
N ALA A 260 -0.98 -6.73 -8.57
CA ALA A 260 -1.94 -6.29 -9.58
C ALA A 260 -3.11 -5.50 -8.94
N ILE A 261 -3.61 -5.94 -7.77
CA ILE A 261 -4.62 -5.19 -7.02
C ILE A 261 -4.05 -3.85 -6.54
N LEU A 262 -2.85 -3.85 -5.96
CA LEU A 262 -2.18 -2.61 -5.51
C LEU A 262 -1.90 -1.66 -6.68
N PHE A 263 -1.56 -2.20 -7.85
CA PHE A 263 -1.38 -1.43 -9.07
C PHE A 263 -2.71 -0.84 -9.58
N ALA A 264 -3.79 -1.63 -9.57
CA ALA A 264 -5.13 -1.13 -9.93
C ALA A 264 -5.57 0.01 -8.99
N LEU A 265 -5.22 -0.06 -7.70
CA LEU A 265 -5.39 1.03 -6.74
C LEU A 265 -4.56 2.26 -7.10
N ALA A 266 -3.34 2.07 -7.61
CA ALA A 266 -2.47 3.16 -8.05
C ALA A 266 -3.00 3.86 -9.31
N VAL A 267 -3.59 3.12 -10.24
CA VAL A 267 -4.18 3.67 -11.46
C VAL A 267 -5.49 4.41 -11.17
N LYS A 268 -6.41 3.81 -10.40
CA LYS A 268 -7.68 4.48 -10.03
C LYS A 268 -7.50 5.81 -9.31
N ARG A 269 -6.33 6.04 -8.73
CA ARG A 269 -5.97 7.23 -7.97
C ARG A 269 -5.70 8.48 -8.79
N THR A 270 -5.48 8.38 -10.11
CA THR A 270 -5.21 9.57 -10.94
C THR A 270 -6.43 10.51 -11.06
N ASN A 271 -7.63 10.08 -10.65
CA ASN A 271 -8.88 10.82 -10.87
C ASN A 271 -9.59 11.33 -9.58
N GLY A 272 -8.87 11.57 -8.47
CA GLY A 272 -9.41 12.47 -7.42
C GLY A 272 -9.50 11.93 -5.99
N VAL A 273 -9.46 10.61 -5.74
CA VAL A 273 -9.65 10.04 -4.39
C VAL A 273 -8.54 10.45 -3.41
N TRP A 274 -7.38 10.83 -3.93
CA TRP A 274 -6.21 11.11 -3.12
C TRP A 274 -5.50 12.43 -3.46
N SER A 275 -5.93 13.09 -4.52
CA SER A 275 -5.53 14.46 -4.81
C SER A 275 -6.36 15.46 -4.01
N ILE A 276 -7.04 15.02 -2.94
CA ILE A 276 -7.66 15.86 -1.92
C ILE A 276 -6.54 16.51 -1.07
N GLN A 277 -5.59 17.19 -1.72
CA GLN A 277 -5.59 18.60 -1.41
C GLN A 277 -6.93 19.07 -1.99
N PRO A 278 -7.96 19.38 -1.17
CA PRO A 278 -8.88 20.38 -1.69
C PRO A 278 -7.94 21.49 -2.19
N PRO A 279 -8.13 22.08 -3.39
CA PRO A 279 -7.44 23.32 -3.68
C PRO A 279 -7.61 24.11 -2.39
N MET A 280 -6.51 24.38 -1.68
CA MET A 280 -6.58 25.28 -0.55
C MET A 280 -6.93 26.57 -1.24
N SER A 281 -8.23 26.76 -1.49
CA SER A 281 -8.78 28.05 -1.75
C SER A 281 -8.19 28.88 -0.61
N PRO A 282 -7.60 30.04 -0.92
CA PRO A 282 -6.96 30.88 0.08
C PRO A 282 -7.82 30.99 1.36
N ILE A 283 -9.14 30.95 1.18
CA ILE A 283 -10.20 30.87 2.19
C ILE A 283 -9.95 29.87 3.31
N PHE A 284 -9.54 28.61 3.05
CA PHE A 284 -9.32 27.64 4.14
C PHE A 284 -8.02 27.89 4.92
N LYS A 285 -6.97 28.43 4.27
CA LYS A 285 -5.81 28.94 5.01
C LYS A 285 -6.24 30.10 5.91
N TYR A 286 -7.01 31.05 5.38
CA TYR A 286 -7.50 32.17 6.18
C TYR A 286 -8.45 31.74 7.29
N GLN A 287 -9.25 30.69 7.13
CA GLN A 287 -10.19 30.24 8.15
C GLN A 287 -9.48 29.52 9.31
N GLN A 288 -8.40 28.78 9.02
CA GLN A 288 -7.57 28.18 10.06
C GLN A 288 -6.71 29.24 10.78
N TYR A 289 -6.13 30.19 10.05
CA TYR A 289 -5.50 31.38 10.65
C TYR A 289 -6.50 32.28 11.40
N ALA A 290 -7.77 32.35 10.98
CA ALA A 290 -8.79 33.14 11.67
C ALA A 290 -9.26 32.47 12.97
N CYS A 291 -9.32 31.14 13.03
CA CYS A 291 -9.55 30.43 14.30
C CYS A 291 -8.35 30.60 15.25
N ASP A 292 -7.13 30.45 14.76
CA ASP A 292 -5.92 30.59 15.60
C ASP A 292 -5.68 32.06 16.02
N ALA A 293 -6.02 33.03 15.17
CA ALA A 293 -5.97 34.46 15.50
C ALA A 293 -7.13 34.90 16.42
N ALA A 294 -8.31 34.29 16.31
CA ALA A 294 -9.41 34.52 17.23
C ALA A 294 -9.12 33.95 18.63
N GLU A 295 -8.39 32.83 18.73
CA GLU A 295 -7.90 32.31 20.02
C GLU A 295 -6.79 33.19 20.62
N GLN A 296 -5.93 33.81 19.81
CA GLN A 296 -4.94 34.77 20.32
C GLN A 296 -5.52 36.13 20.74
N GLN A 297 -6.71 36.52 20.27
CA GLN A 297 -7.37 37.77 20.67
C GLN A 297 -8.25 37.66 21.92
N GLN A 298 -8.41 36.48 22.51
CA GLN A 298 -9.06 36.32 23.82
C GLN A 298 -8.02 36.16 24.94
N GLN A 299 -7.09 37.13 25.05
CA GLN A 299 -6.53 37.45 26.37
C GLN A 299 -7.45 38.49 27.02
N PRO A 300 -8.11 38.19 28.15
CA PRO A 300 -8.82 39.19 28.91
C PRO A 300 -7.79 40.21 29.42
N TRP A 301 -7.94 41.46 28.99
CA TRP A 301 -7.34 42.60 29.66
C TRP A 301 -7.85 42.59 31.11
N TYR A 302 -7.04 42.06 32.03
CA TYR A 302 -7.25 42.31 33.44
C TYR A 302 -6.94 43.77 33.72
N ASP A 303 -7.94 44.45 34.28
CA ASP A 303 -7.88 45.78 34.88
C ASP A 303 -6.58 45.99 35.67
N GLN A 304 -5.73 46.89 35.18
CA GLN A 304 -4.73 47.55 36.02
C GLN A 304 -5.36 48.80 36.63
N SER A 305 -5.71 48.71 37.91
CA SER A 305 -6.13 49.82 38.75
C SER A 305 -5.04 50.91 38.83
N PRO A 306 -5.38 52.21 38.75
CA PRO A 306 -4.38 53.26 38.88
C PRO A 306 -4.09 53.57 40.35
N HIS A 307 -2.84 53.35 40.78
CA HIS A 307 -2.31 54.04 41.95
C HIS A 307 -1.83 55.45 41.57
N ARG A 308 -2.48 56.40 42.23
CA ARG A 308 -2.24 57.83 42.31
C ARG A 308 -0.88 58.14 42.94
N THR A 309 0.00 58.83 42.22
CA THR A 309 0.97 59.74 42.85
C THR A 309 1.30 60.89 41.91
N GLN A 310 1.08 62.09 42.42
CA GLN A 310 1.44 63.37 41.84
C GLN A 310 2.97 63.51 41.78
N HIS A 311 3.51 64.00 40.67
CA HIS A 311 4.58 64.99 40.73
C HIS A 311 4.64 65.85 39.46
N THR A 312 5.15 67.04 39.71
CA THR A 312 5.04 68.35 39.06
C THR A 312 6.07 68.65 37.97
N SER A 313 5.61 69.33 36.91
CA SER A 313 6.27 70.43 36.15
C SER A 313 7.35 70.08 35.08
N PRO A 314 7.77 71.03 34.20
CA PRO A 314 7.01 71.55 33.04
C PRO A 314 7.88 71.72 31.75
N HIS A 315 7.29 72.32 30.70
CA HIS A 315 7.89 72.77 29.40
C HIS A 315 8.08 71.67 28.34
N GLY A 316 7.79 71.88 27.05
CA GLY A 316 7.39 73.07 26.29
C GLY A 316 7.61 72.77 24.80
N TYR A 317 6.97 73.57 23.95
CA TYR A 317 7.01 73.64 22.48
C TYR A 317 5.85 73.04 21.68
N ASN A 318 5.09 74.01 21.17
CA ASN A 318 4.14 74.02 20.06
C ASN A 318 4.70 73.39 18.79
N GLU A 319 3.84 72.76 18.00
CA GLU A 319 3.53 73.25 16.64
C GLU A 319 2.20 72.65 16.13
N PRO A 320 1.40 73.41 15.35
CA PRO A 320 0.11 72.97 14.82
C PRO A 320 0.27 72.42 13.40
N TYR A 321 -0.42 71.32 13.08
CA TYR A 321 -0.76 71.02 11.69
C TYR A 321 -2.25 70.81 11.53
N GLU A 322 -2.74 71.50 10.52
CA GLU A 322 -4.11 71.81 10.16
C GLU A 322 -4.93 70.56 9.80
N LEU A 323 -6.23 70.65 10.13
CA LEU A 323 -7.26 69.82 9.56
C LEU A 323 -7.37 70.06 8.05
N GLN A 324 -7.32 68.97 7.28
CA GLN A 324 -7.98 68.90 5.98
C GLN A 324 -9.04 67.79 6.03
N PRO A 325 -10.33 68.09 5.90
CA PRO A 325 -11.36 67.07 5.78
C PRO A 325 -11.41 66.62 4.31
N ASN A 326 -10.73 65.51 3.98
CA ASN A 326 -11.02 64.80 2.74
C ASN A 326 -12.26 63.93 2.97
N THR A 327 -13.41 64.46 2.55
CA THR A 327 -14.61 63.69 2.23
C THR A 327 -14.30 62.73 1.07
N MET A 328 -13.84 61.52 1.40
CA MET A 328 -14.00 60.36 0.51
C MET A 328 -15.27 59.63 0.92
N GLU A 329 -16.34 60.01 0.23
CA GLU A 329 -17.58 59.27 0.13
C GLU A 329 -17.28 57.91 -0.52
N TRP A 330 -17.08 56.89 0.33
CA TRP A 330 -17.06 55.50 -0.14
C TRP A 330 -18.48 55.11 -0.55
N GLN A 331 -18.75 55.25 -1.85
CA GLN A 331 -19.87 54.59 -2.51
C GLN A 331 -19.83 53.10 -2.18
N ARG A 332 -20.80 52.65 -1.38
CA ARG A 332 -21.04 51.21 -1.17
C ARG A 332 -21.38 50.60 -2.53
N PRO A 333 -20.67 49.55 -2.99
CA PRO A 333 -21.21 48.74 -4.06
C PRO A 333 -22.50 48.10 -3.54
N ILE A 334 -23.60 48.42 -4.22
CA ILE A 334 -24.89 47.75 -4.06
C ILE A 334 -24.62 46.27 -4.35
N SER A 335 -24.52 45.47 -3.28
CA SER A 335 -24.51 44.01 -3.40
C SER A 335 -25.83 43.59 -4.06
N PRO A 336 -25.81 42.89 -5.21
CA PRO A 336 -26.99 42.17 -5.64
C PRO A 336 -27.34 41.16 -4.56
N ALA A 337 -28.58 41.19 -4.09
CA ALA A 337 -29.13 40.28 -3.10
C ALA A 337 -28.78 38.83 -3.50
N ARG A 338 -27.95 38.18 -2.68
CA ARG A 338 -27.66 36.76 -2.84
C ARG A 338 -28.98 36.00 -2.62
N PRO A 339 -29.44 35.17 -3.58
CA PRO A 339 -30.54 34.26 -3.31
C PRO A 339 -30.13 33.31 -2.18
N SER A 340 -31.01 33.14 -1.20
CA SER A 340 -30.79 32.23 -0.09
C SER A 340 -30.53 30.82 -0.62
N ILE A 341 -29.55 30.13 -0.04
CA ILE A 341 -29.15 28.76 -0.39
C ILE A 341 -30.35 27.78 -0.30
N PHE A 342 -31.38 28.14 0.47
CA PHE A 342 -32.66 27.42 0.53
C PHE A 342 -33.49 27.44 -0.76
N ALA A 343 -33.36 28.46 -1.62
CA ALA A 343 -34.08 28.53 -2.89
C ALA A 343 -33.47 27.62 -3.96
N LEU A 344 -32.16 27.37 -3.93
CA LEU A 344 -31.48 26.50 -4.90
C LEU A 344 -31.76 25.00 -4.65
N ALA A 345 -31.93 24.60 -3.38
CA ALA A 345 -32.25 23.22 -3.01
C ALA A 345 -33.66 22.79 -3.46
N LYS A 346 -34.60 23.75 -3.58
CA LYS A 346 -35.98 23.46 -3.99
C LYS A 346 -36.12 23.18 -5.50
N ASN A 347 -35.22 23.71 -6.32
CA ASN A 347 -35.22 23.49 -7.78
C ASN A 347 -34.53 22.19 -8.21
N TYR A 348 -33.64 21.62 -7.38
CA TYR A 348 -33.06 20.30 -7.66
C TYR A 348 -33.94 19.13 -7.19
N ALA A 349 -34.84 19.35 -6.22
CA ALA A 349 -35.77 18.32 -5.76
C ALA A 349 -36.95 18.10 -6.72
N SER A 350 -37.31 19.07 -7.55
CA SER A 350 -38.42 18.98 -8.51
C SER A 350 -38.01 18.47 -9.90
N ALA A 351 -36.71 18.31 -10.19
CA ALA A 351 -36.21 17.82 -11.48
C ALA A 351 -36.07 16.28 -11.56
N THR A 352 -36.25 15.55 -10.45
CA THR A 352 -35.97 14.10 -10.39
C THR A 352 -37.23 13.22 -10.36
N THR A 353 -38.42 13.77 -10.61
CA THR A 353 -39.69 13.01 -10.58
C THR A 353 -40.33 12.87 -11.96
N THR A 354 -39.54 12.57 -12.99
CA THR A 354 -40.09 12.29 -14.33
C THR A 354 -39.65 10.92 -14.86
N ARG A 355 -40.65 10.04 -15.00
CA ARG A 355 -40.69 8.78 -15.78
C ARG A 355 -39.94 7.56 -15.24
N LEU A 356 -40.60 6.83 -14.35
CA LEU A 356 -40.70 5.37 -14.46
C LEU A 356 -42.13 5.03 -14.88
N GLN A 357 -42.34 4.83 -16.18
CA GLN A 357 -43.56 4.20 -16.69
C GLN A 357 -43.47 2.69 -16.43
N PRO A 358 -44.53 2.04 -15.93
CA PRO A 358 -44.60 0.59 -15.86
C PRO A 358 -44.69 0.00 -17.27
N ARG A 359 -43.74 -0.87 -17.60
CA ARG A 359 -43.72 -1.66 -18.83
C ARG A 359 -44.89 -2.65 -18.79
N SER A 360 -45.83 -2.50 -19.72
CA SER A 360 -46.96 -3.41 -19.91
C SER A 360 -46.49 -4.84 -20.24
N PRO A 361 -47.17 -5.88 -19.76
CA PRO A 361 -46.85 -7.25 -20.10
C PRO A 361 -47.20 -7.55 -21.57
N SER A 362 -46.24 -8.16 -22.27
CA SER A 362 -46.38 -8.64 -23.65
C SER A 362 -47.50 -9.69 -23.73
N PRO A 363 -48.42 -9.59 -24.71
CA PRO A 363 -49.45 -10.59 -24.90
C PRO A 363 -48.87 -11.86 -25.51
N LYS A 364 -49.45 -12.97 -25.03
CA LYS A 364 -49.35 -14.35 -25.51
C LYS A 364 -49.39 -14.44 -27.04
N ASP A 365 -48.39 -15.06 -27.64
CA ASP A 365 -48.56 -15.76 -28.92
C ASP A 365 -48.85 -17.24 -28.64
N ARG A 366 -50.13 -17.57 -28.84
CA ARG A 366 -50.63 -18.87 -29.24
C ARG A 366 -50.19 -19.12 -30.70
N ARG A 367 -49.53 -20.25 -30.95
CA ARG A 367 -49.57 -21.11 -32.14
C ARG A 367 -48.58 -22.24 -31.83
N GLY A 368 -48.89 -23.52 -31.89
CA GLY A 368 -49.88 -24.26 -32.65
C GLY A 368 -49.11 -25.45 -33.23
N SER A 369 -49.53 -26.66 -32.87
CA SER A 369 -49.45 -27.92 -33.64
C SER A 369 -48.30 -28.10 -34.65
N GLU A 370 -47.38 -29.01 -34.36
CA GLU A 370 -47.36 -30.40 -34.90
C GLU A 370 -46.43 -31.28 -34.06
#